data_AF-A0A1L7I2C6-F1
#
_entry.id   AF-A0A1L7I2C6-F1
#
_cell.length_a   1.000
_cell.length_b   1.000
_cell.length_c   1.000
_cell.angle_alpha   90.00
_cell.angle_beta   90.00
_cell.angle_gamma   90.00
#
_symmetry.space_group_name_H-M   'P 1'
#
loop_
_entity.id
_entity.type
_entity.pdbx_description
1 polymer ?
#
loop_
_entity_poly.entity_id
_entity_poly.type
_entity_poly.pdbx_seq_one_letter_code
_entity_poly.pdbx_strand_id
1 'polypeptide(L)'
;MCKLQSNSKARQLTLVIPSKLLTEQSLSNNDKLVLGVDLALKDKLGYNSYKNDYLSKLFSLHVNSISKSRRALVQQEFLKKTGREYQLTEKSVKLLECSNQSVHLPYEVYNLKIIKSGEKLLWGLYNSVSRGFKDYFAKRETTARQLAISVETVTKYTKSLNHAGLLKLYKHNFGYCSSQTVIVTCDIINGEFITELNRAKDHQGNWERSVDFPILK
;
A
#
# COMPACT_ATOMS: atom_id res chain seq x y z
N MET A 1 -12.59 -15.07 3.29
CA MET A 1 -13.59 -14.60 2.29
C MET A 1 -13.33 -13.13 1.96
N CYS A 2 -12.69 -12.82 0.83
CA CYS A 2 -12.61 -11.44 0.33
C CYS A 2 -13.96 -11.04 -0.26
N LYS A 3 -14.68 -10.11 0.40
CA LYS A 3 -15.92 -9.56 -0.14
C LYS A 3 -15.59 -8.58 -1.25
N LEU A 4 -15.93 -8.96 -2.48
CA LEU A 4 -15.97 -8.08 -3.64
C LEU A 4 -17.25 -7.24 -3.54
N GLN A 5 -17.15 -5.99 -3.11
CA GLN A 5 -18.27 -5.05 -3.20
C GLN A 5 -18.34 -4.45 -4.61
N SER A 6 -19.55 -4.48 -5.16
CA SER A 6 -19.91 -4.00 -6.48
C SER A 6 -20.35 -2.55 -6.45
N ASN A 7 -19.73 -1.68 -7.26
CA ASN A 7 -20.46 -0.91 -8.28
C ASN A 7 -19.52 -0.26 -9.31
N SER A 8 -20.11 0.07 -10.46
CA SER A 8 -19.54 0.27 -11.80
C SER A 8 -18.50 1.39 -11.99
N LYS A 9 -17.25 0.96 -12.21
CA LYS A 9 -16.20 1.45 -13.14
C LYS A 9 -15.02 0.49 -12.90
N ALA A 10 -14.85 -0.53 -13.76
CA ALA A 10 -13.88 -1.65 -13.64
C ALA A 10 -13.30 -1.85 -12.23
N ARG A 11 -14.00 -2.63 -11.37
CA ARG A 11 -13.66 -2.82 -9.93
C ARG A 11 -12.15 -2.94 -9.72
N GLN A 12 -11.53 -1.87 -9.23
CA GLN A 12 -10.09 -1.82 -9.02
C GLN A 12 -9.75 -2.65 -7.78
N LEU A 13 -8.68 -3.44 -7.86
CA LEU A 13 -8.35 -4.43 -6.84
C LEU A 13 -7.69 -3.75 -5.63
N THR A 14 -8.31 -3.81 -4.45
CA THR A 14 -7.58 -3.52 -3.21
C THR A 14 -6.68 -4.69 -2.88
N LEU A 15 -5.37 -4.44 -2.79
CA LEU A 15 -4.40 -5.45 -2.39
C LEU A 15 -4.44 -5.65 -0.88
N VAL A 16 -4.46 -6.91 -0.47
CA VAL A 16 -4.38 -7.32 0.92
C VAL A 16 -3.02 -7.96 1.11
N ILE A 17 -2.08 -7.20 1.67
CA ILE A 17 -0.68 -7.60 1.85
C ILE A 17 -0.50 -8.12 3.29
N PRO A 18 -0.10 -9.39 3.49
CA PRO A 18 0.16 -9.92 4.84
C PRO A 18 1.24 -9.12 5.57
N SER A 19 1.05 -8.83 6.86
CA SER A 19 2.06 -8.07 7.63
C SER A 19 3.42 -8.77 7.68
N LYS A 20 3.45 -10.11 7.69
CA LYS A 20 4.70 -10.89 7.64
C LYS A 20 5.53 -10.62 6.39
N LEU A 21 4.89 -10.38 5.25
CA LEU A 21 5.58 -9.99 4.02
C LEU A 21 6.27 -8.62 4.18
N LEU A 22 5.64 -7.70 4.92
CA LEU A 22 6.21 -6.38 5.15
C LEU A 22 7.44 -6.41 6.05
N THR A 23 7.47 -7.34 7.01
CA THR A 23 8.61 -7.51 7.93
C THR A 23 9.78 -8.30 7.33
N GLU A 24 9.61 -8.90 6.15
CA GLU A 24 10.66 -9.68 5.50
C GLU A 24 11.81 -8.77 5.05
N GLN A 25 12.98 -8.90 5.71
CA GLN A 25 14.14 -8.04 5.48
C GLN A 25 14.88 -8.38 4.19
N SER A 26 14.79 -9.64 3.74
CA SER A 26 15.43 -10.10 2.51
C SER A 26 14.77 -9.54 1.24
N LEU A 27 13.57 -8.98 1.36
CA LEU A 27 12.77 -8.46 0.27
C LEU A 27 12.80 -6.93 0.20
N SER A 28 13.03 -6.41 -1.01
CA SER A 28 12.87 -4.99 -1.27
C SER A 28 11.39 -4.59 -1.29
N ASN A 29 11.10 -3.28 -1.18
CA ASN A 29 9.73 -2.77 -1.27
C ASN A 29 9.03 -3.12 -2.60
N ASN A 30 9.79 -3.24 -3.69
CA ASN A 30 9.24 -3.69 -4.98
C ASN A 30 8.86 -5.17 -4.93
N ASP A 31 9.71 -6.01 -4.32
CA ASP A 31 9.47 -7.44 -4.19
C ASP A 31 8.22 -7.69 -3.34
N LYS A 32 8.07 -6.93 -2.25
CA LYS A 32 6.88 -6.96 -1.39
C LYS A 32 5.60 -6.59 -2.14
N LEU A 33 5.62 -5.57 -3.01
CA LEU A 33 4.46 -5.23 -3.84
C LEU A 33 4.13 -6.31 -4.85
N VAL A 34 5.13 -6.81 -5.59
CA VAL A 34 4.94 -7.84 -6.62
C VAL A 34 4.41 -9.12 -6.00
N LEU A 35 5.05 -9.62 -4.95
CA LEU A 35 4.61 -10.82 -4.25
C LEU A 35 3.23 -10.61 -3.57
N GLY A 36 2.97 -9.40 -3.06
CA GLY A 36 1.66 -9.04 -2.51
C GLY A 36 0.52 -9.18 -3.52
N VAL A 37 0.74 -8.79 -4.78
CA VAL A 37 -0.23 -9.00 -5.87
C VAL A 37 -0.42 -10.49 -6.15
N ASP A 38 0.66 -11.26 -6.28
CA ASP A 38 0.54 -12.69 -6.55
C ASP A 38 -0.22 -13.42 -5.44
N LEU A 39 0.10 -13.10 -4.18
CA LEU A 39 -0.59 -13.65 -3.00
C LEU A 39 -2.07 -13.28 -2.97
N ALA A 40 -2.42 -12.02 -3.24
CA ALA A 40 -3.81 -11.57 -3.28
C ALA A 40 -4.63 -12.24 -4.40
N LEU A 41 -3.95 -12.85 -5.37
CA LEU A 41 -4.54 -13.47 -6.55
C LEU A 41 -4.44 -15.00 -6.56
N LYS A 42 -3.81 -15.59 -5.53
CA LYS A 42 -3.56 -17.04 -5.41
C LYS A 42 -4.77 -17.90 -5.78
N ASP A 43 -5.95 -17.53 -5.27
CA ASP A 43 -7.19 -18.31 -5.42
C ASP A 43 -8.03 -17.89 -6.64
N LYS A 44 -7.56 -16.95 -7.46
CA LYS A 44 -8.27 -16.48 -8.65
C LYS A 44 -7.75 -17.18 -9.91
N LEU A 45 -8.66 -17.85 -10.62
CA LEU A 45 -8.37 -18.59 -11.86
C LEU A 45 -7.65 -17.71 -12.90
N GLY A 46 -6.44 -18.13 -13.31
CA GLY A 46 -5.65 -17.48 -14.37
C GLY A 46 -4.76 -16.30 -13.93
N TYR A 47 -4.84 -15.83 -12.68
CA TYR A 47 -4.22 -14.57 -12.26
C TYR A 47 -2.73 -14.66 -11.85
N ASN A 48 -2.16 -15.86 -11.74
CA ASN A 48 -0.73 -16.06 -11.43
C ASN A 48 0.19 -15.91 -12.67
N SER A 49 -0.37 -15.44 -13.79
CA SER A 49 0.31 -15.36 -15.10
C SER A 49 0.58 -13.93 -15.57
N TYR A 50 0.42 -12.92 -14.69
CA TYR A 50 0.59 -11.53 -15.11
C TYR A 50 2.01 -11.24 -15.61
N LYS A 51 2.06 -10.76 -16.86
CA LYS A 51 3.28 -10.33 -17.53
C LYS A 51 3.89 -9.13 -16.82
N ASN A 52 5.21 -9.00 -16.90
CA ASN A 52 5.94 -7.89 -16.29
C ASN A 52 5.46 -6.52 -16.80
N ASP A 53 5.08 -6.41 -18.07
CA ASP A 53 4.54 -5.16 -18.65
C ASP A 53 3.21 -4.75 -18.00
N TYR A 54 2.37 -5.72 -17.67
CA TYR A 54 1.11 -5.44 -16.98
C TYR A 54 1.37 -4.95 -15.56
N LEU A 55 2.21 -5.64 -14.81
CA LEU A 55 2.58 -5.23 -13.45
C LEU A 55 3.33 -3.89 -13.42
N SER A 56 4.13 -3.61 -14.45
CA SER A 56 4.81 -2.33 -14.64
C SER A 56 3.81 -1.18 -14.72
N LYS A 57 2.76 -1.34 -15.53
CA LYS A 57 1.66 -0.37 -15.63
C LYS A 57 0.85 -0.30 -14.33
N LEU A 58 0.53 -1.46 -13.74
CA LEU A 58 -0.29 -1.57 -12.52
C LEU A 58 0.32 -0.81 -11.33
N PHE A 59 1.64 -0.83 -11.19
CA PHE A 59 2.34 -0.19 -10.08
C PHE A 59 2.99 1.15 -10.47
N SER A 60 2.83 1.61 -11.71
CA SER A 60 3.61 2.73 -12.26
C SER A 60 5.12 2.59 -12.00
N LEU A 61 5.67 1.38 -12.19
CA LEU A 61 7.09 1.05 -12.02
C LEU A 61 7.70 0.69 -13.38
N HIS A 62 8.99 0.92 -13.56
CA HIS A 62 9.68 0.50 -14.77
C HIS A 62 9.68 -1.04 -14.91
N VAL A 63 9.48 -1.57 -16.12
CA VAL A 63 9.42 -3.03 -16.37
C VAL A 63 10.67 -3.76 -15.87
N ASN A 64 11.85 -3.16 -16.02
CA ASN A 64 13.11 -3.72 -15.49
C ASN A 64 13.09 -3.89 -13.96
N SER A 65 12.41 -3.02 -13.23
CA SER A 65 12.24 -3.16 -11.78
C SER A 65 11.38 -4.38 -11.45
N ILE A 66 10.29 -4.60 -12.19
CA ILE A 66 9.45 -5.79 -12.04
C ILE A 66 10.23 -7.06 -12.39
N SER A 67 10.96 -7.05 -13.51
CA SER A 67 11.81 -8.17 -13.94
C SER A 67 12.91 -8.49 -12.92
N LYS A 68 13.51 -7.48 -12.29
CA LYS A 68 14.47 -7.66 -11.20
C LYS A 68 13.80 -8.29 -9.98
N SER A 69 12.63 -7.78 -9.59
CA SER A 69 11.88 -8.32 -8.45
C SER A 69 11.44 -9.77 -8.64
N ARG A 70 10.89 -10.11 -9.81
CA ARG A 70 10.54 -11.51 -10.14
C ARG A 70 11.74 -12.44 -10.05
N ARG A 71 12.92 -12.02 -10.55
CA ARG A 71 14.16 -12.81 -10.44
C ARG A 71 14.59 -13.00 -8.99
N ALA A 72 14.57 -11.93 -8.19
CA ALA A 72 14.89 -12.01 -6.76
C ALA A 72 13.94 -12.94 -6.01
N LEU A 73 12.62 -12.83 -6.26
CA LEU A 73 11.61 -13.69 -5.64
C LEU A 73 11.76 -15.17 -6.01
N VAL A 74 12.24 -15.48 -7.22
CA VAL A 74 12.58 -16.86 -7.60
C VAL A 74 13.85 -17.34 -6.88
N GLN A 75 14.89 -16.51 -6.86
CA GLN A 75 16.15 -16.84 -6.19
C GLN A 75 15.97 -17.06 -4.67
N GLN A 76 15.04 -16.32 -4.06
CA GLN A 76 14.70 -16.44 -2.64
C GLN A 76 13.59 -17.46 -2.36
N GLU A 77 13.21 -18.26 -3.37
CA GLU A 77 12.25 -19.36 -3.27
C GLU A 77 10.83 -18.96 -2.84
N PHE A 78 10.44 -17.69 -3.02
CA PHE A 78 9.06 -17.25 -2.87
C PHE A 78 8.23 -17.57 -4.11
N LEU A 79 8.87 -17.61 -5.29
CA LEU A 79 8.24 -17.98 -6.55
C LEU A 79 8.99 -19.14 -7.20
N LYS A 80 8.25 -20.00 -7.88
CA LYS A 80 8.79 -20.98 -8.83
C LYS A 80 8.45 -20.52 -10.23
N LYS A 81 9.44 -20.49 -11.12
CA LYS A 81 9.22 -20.16 -12.54
C LYS A 81 9.12 -21.44 -13.36
N THR A 82 8.02 -21.61 -14.08
CA THR A 82 7.81 -22.70 -15.03
C THR A 82 7.51 -22.10 -16.40
N GLY A 83 8.47 -22.16 -17.33
CA GLY A 83 8.35 -21.52 -18.63
C GLY A 83 8.17 -19.99 -18.51
N ARG A 84 7.00 -19.50 -18.91
CA ARG A 84 6.63 -18.06 -18.85
C ARG A 84 5.80 -17.69 -17.60
N GLU A 85 5.50 -18.66 -16.75
CA GLU A 85 4.60 -18.49 -15.61
C GLU A 85 5.36 -18.49 -14.28
N TYR A 86 4.77 -17.81 -13.30
CA TYR A 86 5.27 -17.76 -11.92
C TYR A 86 4.23 -18.38 -11.00
N GLN A 87 4.67 -19.30 -10.14
CA GLN A 87 3.82 -19.99 -9.19
C GLN A 87 4.29 -19.67 -7.77
N LEU A 88 3.35 -19.44 -6.87
CA LEU A 88 3.65 -19.26 -5.44
C LEU A 88 4.17 -20.59 -4.86
N THR A 89 5.24 -20.51 -4.09
CA THR A 89 5.76 -21.67 -3.34
C THR A 89 5.04 -21.82 -2.00
N GLU A 90 5.27 -22.94 -1.33
CA GLU A 90 4.77 -23.16 0.05
C GLU A 90 5.28 -22.07 1.01
N LYS A 91 6.53 -21.60 0.84
CA LYS A 91 7.11 -20.50 1.60
C LYS A 91 6.26 -19.23 1.52
N SER A 92 5.78 -18.89 0.33
CA SER A 92 4.89 -17.74 0.13
C SER A 92 3.52 -17.95 0.75
N VAL A 93 2.96 -19.16 0.63
CA VAL A 93 1.64 -19.48 1.22
C VAL A 93 1.67 -19.39 2.74
N LYS A 94 2.75 -19.83 3.40
CA LYS A 94 2.93 -19.71 4.85
C LYS A 94 2.88 -18.27 5.36
N LEU A 95 3.18 -17.26 4.51
CA LEU A 95 3.02 -15.85 4.88
C LEU A 95 1.57 -15.45 5.09
N LEU A 96 0.62 -16.10 4.42
CA LEU A 96 -0.83 -15.83 4.55
C LEU A 96 -1.39 -16.44 5.84
N GLU A 97 -0.99 -17.66 6.16
CA GLU A 97 -1.57 -18.45 7.26
C GLU A 97 -1.26 -17.88 8.64
N CYS A 98 -0.13 -17.19 8.78
CA CYS A 98 0.33 -16.70 10.08
C CYS A 98 0.17 -15.19 10.27
N SER A 99 -0.53 -14.46 9.39
CA SER A 99 -0.70 -13.01 9.53
C SER A 99 -2.03 -12.65 10.19
N ASN A 100 -1.99 -12.26 11.47
CA ASN A 100 -3.16 -11.71 12.17
C ASN A 100 -3.54 -10.30 11.69
N GLN A 101 -2.65 -9.65 10.94
CA GLN A 101 -2.82 -8.29 10.43
C GLN A 101 -2.45 -8.25 8.96
N SER A 102 -3.26 -7.55 8.17
CA SER A 102 -3.03 -7.31 6.75
C SER A 102 -3.05 -5.82 6.46
N VAL A 103 -2.22 -5.41 5.51
CA VAL A 103 -2.22 -4.06 4.97
C VAL A 103 -3.12 -3.99 3.75
N HIS A 104 -4.08 -3.08 3.79
CA HIS A 104 -4.99 -2.78 2.69
C HIS A 104 -4.43 -1.65 1.86
N LEU A 105 -4.09 -1.95 0.61
CA LEU A 105 -3.53 -1.00 -0.33
C LEU A 105 -4.45 -0.88 -1.57
N PRO A 106 -5.22 0.20 -1.67
CA PRO A 106 -6.14 0.43 -2.78
C PRO A 106 -5.38 0.80 -4.06
N TYR A 107 -6.00 0.53 -5.21
CA TYR A 107 -5.41 0.74 -6.54
C TYR A 107 -4.97 2.18 -6.76
N GLU A 108 -5.80 3.12 -6.32
CA GLU A 108 -5.59 4.55 -6.41
C GLU A 108 -4.29 4.99 -5.73
N VAL A 109 -3.77 4.20 -4.79
CA VAL A 109 -2.49 4.48 -4.11
C VAL A 109 -1.34 3.74 -4.78
N TYR A 110 -1.47 2.41 -4.99
CA TYR A 110 -0.33 1.65 -5.51
C TYR A 110 -0.04 1.92 -7.00
N ASN A 111 -0.99 2.50 -7.74
CA ASN A 111 -0.80 2.91 -9.12
C ASN A 111 -0.21 4.32 -9.27
N LEU A 112 -0.09 5.11 -8.19
CA LEU A 112 0.45 6.48 -8.29
C LEU A 112 1.91 6.48 -8.75
N LYS A 113 2.21 7.33 -9.73
CA LYS A 113 3.57 7.53 -10.24
C LYS A 113 4.41 8.45 -9.34
N ILE A 114 3.75 9.38 -8.63
CA ILE A 114 4.39 10.39 -7.80
C ILE A 114 5.08 9.82 -6.55
N ILE A 115 4.63 8.64 -6.07
CA ILE A 115 5.17 7.98 -4.89
C ILE A 115 5.81 6.63 -5.24
N LYS A 116 6.84 6.27 -4.47
CA LYS A 116 7.62 5.04 -4.60
C LYS A 116 6.95 3.87 -3.86
N SER A 117 7.40 2.66 -4.15
CA SER A 117 6.88 1.42 -3.55
C SER A 117 6.88 1.43 -2.02
N GLY A 118 7.93 1.94 -1.39
CA GLY A 118 8.00 2.03 0.08
C GLY A 118 6.97 3.01 0.67
N GLU A 119 6.70 4.12 -0.02
CA GLU A 119 5.69 5.10 0.39
C GLU A 119 4.29 4.52 0.24
N LYS A 120 4.04 3.76 -0.83
CA LYS A 120 2.79 3.02 -1.05
C LYS A 120 2.52 2.04 0.10
N LEU A 121 3.51 1.22 0.46
CA LEU A 121 3.40 0.27 1.57
C LEU A 121 3.18 0.98 2.92
N LEU A 122 3.88 2.08 3.16
CA LEU A 122 3.70 2.88 4.38
C LEU A 122 2.30 3.47 4.48
N TRP A 123 1.79 4.04 3.38
CA TRP A 123 0.42 4.54 3.34
C TRP A 123 -0.59 3.45 3.67
N GLY A 124 -0.43 2.26 3.06
CA GLY A 124 -1.29 1.11 3.36
C GLY A 124 -1.25 0.71 4.83
N LEU A 125 -0.06 0.71 5.44
CA LEU A 125 0.10 0.41 6.88
C LEU A 125 -0.64 1.41 7.75
N TYR A 126 -0.45 2.72 7.51
CA TYR A 126 -1.18 3.76 8.21
C TYR A 126 -2.68 3.60 8.03
N ASN A 127 -3.15 3.41 6.79
CA ASN A 127 -4.56 3.27 6.47
C ASN A 127 -5.20 2.04 7.14
N SER A 128 -4.46 0.95 7.30
CA SER A 128 -4.99 -0.28 7.91
C SER A 128 -5.20 -0.15 9.42
N VAL A 129 -4.42 0.72 10.07
CA VAL A 129 -4.52 0.99 11.51
C VAL A 129 -5.47 2.17 11.81
N SER A 130 -5.36 3.25 11.03
CA SER A 130 -6.19 4.46 11.15
C SER A 130 -7.60 4.30 10.57
N ARG A 131 -7.75 3.47 9.53
CA ARG A 131 -8.95 3.39 8.67
C ARG A 131 -9.40 4.75 8.11
N GLY A 132 -8.50 5.72 7.96
CA GLY A 132 -8.81 7.05 7.42
C GLY A 132 -9.53 8.03 8.37
N PHE A 133 -10.00 7.57 9.54
CA PHE A 133 -10.70 8.42 10.51
C PHE A 133 -10.14 8.36 11.94
N LYS A 134 -9.39 7.31 12.31
CA LYS A 134 -8.70 7.22 13.60
C LYS A 134 -7.25 7.66 13.47
N ASP A 135 -6.70 8.19 14.53
CA ASP A 135 -5.29 8.53 14.57
C ASP A 135 -4.41 7.27 14.55
N TYR A 136 -3.45 7.21 13.62
CA TYR A 136 -2.30 6.35 13.79
C TYR A 136 -1.41 6.96 14.89
N PHE A 137 -1.35 6.26 16.01
CA PHE A 137 -0.62 6.70 17.20
C PHE A 137 0.40 5.65 17.63
N ALA A 138 1.42 5.44 16.80
CA ALA A 138 2.52 4.55 17.14
C ALA A 138 3.87 5.24 16.95
N LYS A 139 4.83 4.80 17.77
CA LYS A 139 6.24 5.20 17.67
C LYS A 139 6.82 4.88 16.29
N ARG A 140 7.68 5.76 15.77
CA ARG A 140 8.31 5.58 14.44
C ARG A 140 9.12 4.30 14.37
N GLU A 141 9.72 3.88 15.49
CA GLU A 141 10.47 2.63 15.64
C GLU A 141 9.58 1.40 15.47
N THR A 142 8.30 1.47 15.84
CA THR A 142 7.34 0.39 15.59
C THR A 142 7.03 0.28 14.12
N THR A 143 6.75 1.41 13.46
CA THR A 143 6.52 1.48 12.01
C THR A 143 7.73 0.98 11.21
N ALA A 144 8.94 1.39 11.61
CA ALA A 144 10.21 0.99 11.01
C ALA A 144 10.37 -0.54 11.03
N ARG A 145 10.11 -1.16 12.19
CA ARG A 145 10.14 -2.62 12.34
C ARG A 145 9.08 -3.32 11.49
N GLN A 146 7.86 -2.79 11.43
CA GLN A 146 6.76 -3.39 10.64
C GLN A 146 7.01 -3.40 9.13
N LEU A 147 7.80 -2.45 8.62
CA LEU A 147 8.15 -2.37 7.20
C LEU A 147 9.57 -2.87 6.88
N ALA A 148 10.34 -3.26 7.90
CA ALA A 148 11.75 -3.59 7.78
C ALA A 148 12.58 -2.47 7.10
N ILE A 149 12.39 -1.23 7.56
CA ILE A 149 13.11 -0.03 7.08
C ILE A 149 13.65 0.78 8.27
N SER A 150 14.54 1.75 7.99
CA SER A 150 15.06 2.65 9.03
C SER A 150 14.03 3.71 9.46
N VAL A 151 14.21 4.27 10.66
CA VAL A 151 13.34 5.34 11.21
C VAL A 151 13.42 6.62 10.36
N GLU A 152 14.59 6.92 9.80
CA GLU A 152 14.82 8.04 8.88
C GLU A 152 14.04 7.82 7.58
N THR A 153 14.00 6.57 7.10
CA THR A 153 13.23 6.20 5.91
C THR A 153 11.74 6.36 6.14
N VAL A 154 11.22 5.95 7.31
CA VAL A 154 9.82 6.23 7.70
C VAL A 154 9.56 7.73 7.63
N THR A 155 10.41 8.55 8.26
CA THR A 155 10.25 10.01 8.29
C THR A 155 10.24 10.62 6.88
N LYS A 156 11.16 10.17 6.02
CA LYS A 156 11.24 10.60 4.61
C LYS A 156 9.97 10.24 3.84
N TYR A 157 9.48 9.01 4.00
CA TYR A 157 8.27 8.56 3.33
C TYR A 157 7.02 9.29 3.85
N THR A 158 6.89 9.52 5.16
CA THR A 158 5.77 10.29 5.73
C THR A 158 5.75 11.72 5.16
N LYS A 159 6.90 12.39 5.08
CA LYS A 159 7.00 13.73 4.46
C LYS A 159 6.60 13.71 2.98
N SER A 160 7.04 12.70 2.23
CA SER A 160 6.68 12.51 0.82
C SER A 160 5.18 12.30 0.64
N LEU A 161 4.56 11.44 1.45
CA LEU A 161 3.11 11.21 1.47
C LEU A 161 2.33 12.49 1.81
N ASN A 162 2.83 13.28 2.76
CA ASN A 162 2.23 14.57 3.10
C ASN A 162 2.29 15.55 1.92
N HIS A 163 3.45 15.66 1.28
CA HIS A 163 3.64 16.54 0.12
C HIS A 163 2.79 16.11 -1.09
N ALA A 164 2.57 14.80 -1.24
CA ALA A 164 1.67 14.23 -2.24
C ALA A 164 0.17 14.41 -1.93
N GLY A 165 -0.20 15.01 -0.79
CA GLY A 165 -1.59 15.21 -0.39
C GLY A 165 -2.31 13.91 0.02
N LEU A 166 -1.56 12.89 0.44
CA LEU A 166 -2.11 11.56 0.79
C LEU A 166 -2.37 11.39 2.30
N LEU A 167 -2.02 12.39 3.11
CA LEU A 167 -2.29 12.45 4.53
C LEU A 167 -3.27 13.60 4.83
N LYS A 168 -4.34 13.29 5.54
CA LYS A 168 -5.30 14.27 6.05
C LYS A 168 -4.75 15.01 7.27
N LEU A 169 -3.99 14.29 8.11
CA LEU A 169 -3.35 14.85 9.30
C LEU A 169 -1.91 14.36 9.37
N TYR A 170 -0.99 15.29 9.60
CA TYR A 170 0.40 15.02 9.97
C TYR A 170 0.82 16.04 11.03
N LYS A 171 0.68 15.67 12.30
CA LYS A 171 1.02 16.52 13.44
C LYS A 171 2.00 15.83 14.38
N HIS A 172 2.89 16.61 14.96
CA HIS A 172 3.71 16.15 16.06
C HIS A 172 3.00 16.48 17.38
N ASN A 173 2.54 15.44 18.08
CA ASN A 173 2.11 15.61 19.45
C ASN A 173 3.36 15.65 20.33
N PHE A 174 3.60 16.82 20.91
CA PHE A 174 4.60 17.02 21.95
C PHE A 174 3.91 17.02 23.30
N GLY A 175 4.13 15.97 24.08
CA GLY A 175 3.74 15.88 25.48
C GLY A 175 4.92 15.44 26.36
N TYR A 176 4.73 15.41 27.68
CA TYR A 176 5.78 14.98 28.62
C TYR A 176 6.27 13.57 28.26
N CYS A 177 7.57 13.44 27.98
CA CYS A 177 8.26 12.20 27.62
C CYS A 177 7.74 11.42 26.40
N SER A 178 6.92 12.01 25.52
CA SER A 178 6.48 11.33 24.29
C SER A 178 6.41 12.28 23.09
N SER A 179 7.39 12.15 22.19
CA SER A 179 7.30 12.70 20.84
C SER A 179 6.64 11.66 19.95
N GLN A 180 5.38 11.88 19.62
CA GLN A 180 4.62 10.97 18.76
C GLN A 180 4.11 11.72 17.54
N THR A 181 4.13 11.04 16.40
CA THR A 181 3.53 11.59 15.18
C THR A 181 2.13 11.04 15.06
N VAL A 182 1.15 11.94 14.98
CA VAL A 182 -0.24 11.62 14.72
C VAL A 182 -0.45 11.72 13.23
N ILE A 183 -0.91 10.63 12.63
CA ILE A 183 -1.13 10.52 11.19
C ILE A 183 -2.54 10.02 10.92
N VAL A 184 -3.25 10.71 10.03
CA VAL A 184 -4.52 10.25 9.46
C VAL A 184 -4.36 10.22 7.95
N THR A 185 -4.59 9.07 7.32
CA THR A 185 -4.57 8.94 5.86
C THR A 185 -5.82 9.54 5.24
N CYS A 186 -5.75 9.92 3.97
CA CYS A 186 -6.93 10.36 3.24
C CYS A 186 -7.89 9.19 3.00
N ASP A 187 -9.19 9.46 2.98
CA ASP A 187 -10.18 8.48 2.55
C ASP A 187 -10.19 8.37 1.03
N ILE A 188 -10.62 7.23 0.50
CA ILE A 188 -10.80 7.03 -0.94
C ILE A 188 -12.25 6.65 -1.17
N ILE A 189 -12.98 7.53 -1.86
CA ILE A 189 -14.39 7.30 -2.21
C ILE A 189 -14.54 7.46 -3.71
N ASN A 190 -15.07 6.42 -4.36
CA ASN A 190 -15.28 6.37 -5.81
C ASN A 190 -14.00 6.65 -6.63
N GLY A 191 -12.84 6.25 -6.12
CA GLY A 191 -11.55 6.46 -6.77
C GLY A 191 -10.93 7.84 -6.59
N GLU A 192 -11.53 8.70 -5.75
CA GLU A 192 -11.00 10.02 -5.44
C GLU A 192 -10.53 10.11 -3.98
N PHE A 193 -9.36 10.71 -3.78
CA PHE A 193 -8.85 11.02 -2.45
C PHE A 193 -9.65 12.15 -1.81
N ILE A 194 -10.25 11.86 -0.65
CA ILE A 194 -10.93 12.84 0.19
C ILE A 194 -9.94 13.31 1.25
N THR A 195 -9.72 14.62 1.23
CA THR A 195 -8.99 15.35 2.26
C THR A 195 -9.92 16.49 2.72
N GLU A 196 -9.71 17.02 3.93
CA GLU A 196 -10.39 18.26 4.36
C GLU A 196 -10.02 19.47 3.49
N LEU A 197 -8.98 19.36 2.65
CA LEU A 197 -8.57 20.37 1.69
C LEU A 197 -9.33 20.24 0.35
N ASN A 198 -9.79 19.03 -0.01
CA ASN A 198 -10.39 18.72 -1.32
C ASN A 198 -11.91 18.57 -1.24
N ARG A 199 -12.46 18.32 -0.06
CA ARG A 199 -13.90 18.29 0.16
C ARG A 199 -14.29 18.91 1.50
N ALA A 200 -15.27 19.81 1.47
CA ALA A 200 -15.93 20.33 2.68
C ALA A 200 -17.21 19.51 2.93
N LYS A 201 -17.64 19.41 4.18
CA LYS A 201 -18.99 18.91 4.46
C LYS A 201 -19.99 20.04 4.23
N ASP A 202 -21.02 19.79 3.45
CA ASP A 202 -22.18 20.68 3.34
C ASP A 202 -22.91 20.77 4.69
N HIS A 203 -23.92 21.63 4.76
CA HIS A 203 -24.74 21.83 5.96
C HIS A 203 -25.51 20.56 6.39
N GLN A 204 -25.57 19.54 5.53
CA GLN A 204 -26.23 18.25 5.75
C GLN A 204 -25.22 17.13 6.09
N GLY A 205 -23.92 17.43 6.09
CA GLY A 205 -22.84 16.50 6.39
C GLY A 205 -22.30 15.70 5.18
N ASN A 206 -22.75 15.99 3.96
CA ASN A 206 -22.29 15.37 2.72
C ASN A 206 -20.99 16.01 2.23
N TRP A 207 -20.09 15.23 1.62
CA TRP A 207 -18.82 15.72 1.13
C TRP A 207 -18.93 16.39 -0.26
N GLU A 208 -18.71 17.69 -0.35
CA GLU A 208 -18.66 18.49 -1.58
C GLU A 208 -17.24 18.88 -1.97
N ARG A 209 -16.91 18.92 -3.26
CA ARG A 209 -15.56 19.22 -3.78
C ARG A 209 -15.19 20.69 -3.58
N SER A 210 -14.02 20.96 -2.98
CA SER A 210 -13.46 22.32 -2.92
C SER A 210 -12.93 22.72 -4.30
N VAL A 211 -13.10 23.99 -4.66
CA VAL A 211 -12.96 24.49 -6.05
C VAL A 211 -11.50 24.54 -6.52
N ASP A 212 -10.53 24.45 -5.60
CA ASP A 212 -9.13 24.83 -5.86
C ASP A 212 -8.12 23.67 -5.91
N PHE A 213 -8.55 22.40 -5.91
CA PHE A 213 -7.59 21.29 -5.82
C PHE A 213 -7.09 20.76 -7.17
N PRO A 214 -5.77 20.65 -7.39
CA PRO A 214 -5.22 20.09 -8.61
C PRO A 214 -5.56 18.61 -8.74
N ILE A 215 -5.96 18.21 -9.95
CA ILE A 215 -6.16 16.80 -10.31
C ILE A 215 -4.80 16.10 -10.24
N LEU A 216 -4.66 15.15 -9.30
CA LEU A 216 -3.52 14.23 -9.26
C LEU A 216 -3.60 13.33 -10.51
N LYS A 217 -2.86 13.70 -11.57
CA LYS A 217 -2.68 12.88 -12.78
C LYS A 217 -1.46 11.96 -12.65
#